data_AF-A0A2T3IE96-F1
#
_entry.id   AF-A0A2T3IE96-F1
#
_cell.length_a   1.000
_cell.length_b   1.000
_cell.length_c   1.000
_cell.angle_alpha   90.00
_cell.angle_beta   90.00
_cell.angle_gamma   90.00
#
_symmetry.space_group_name_H-M   'P 1'
#
loop_
_entity.id
_entity.type
_entity.pdbx_description
1 polymer ?
#
loop_
_entity_poly.entity_id
_entity_poly.type
_entity_poly.pdbx_seq_one_letter_code
_entity_poly.pdbx_strand_id
1 'polypeptide(L)'
;ATDNDGDSTQGQVVITVTDGADAGGNEHGDITITEGDLTPQAGEQGYPVSGNTTIVIEAGADRLDPTKVTIDPTQLTQLISELESELTTGDNQAISFSYDSTTGKLVGVTADGEQVVTVSLDAVQAANGHDIDVTVTIVQDKPLNHTDSGVDGLVDSVNDKITIDVPIQAQDTDGDWLDNAANVDITIVDGANPEFGTDSGTTINETTQSGT
;
A
#
# COMPACT_ATOMS: atom_id res chain seq x y z
N ALA A 1 39.89 25.29 37.27
CA ALA A 1 39.77 26.13 38.48
C ALA A 1 41.17 26.61 38.84
N THR A 2 41.30 27.87 39.25
CA THR A 2 42.59 28.44 39.69
C THR A 2 42.55 28.55 41.20
N ASP A 3 43.55 27.99 41.88
CA ASP A 3 43.65 28.14 43.32
C ASP A 3 44.54 29.33 43.72
N ASN A 4 44.82 29.44 45.02
CA ASN A 4 45.23 30.68 45.66
C ASN A 4 46.71 31.07 45.40
N ASP A 5 47.52 30.20 44.78
CA ASP A 5 48.92 30.52 44.40
C ASP A 5 49.12 30.74 42.88
N GLY A 6 48.03 30.67 42.11
CA GLY A 6 48.02 31.01 40.68
C GLY A 6 48.12 29.80 39.75
N ASP A 7 48.22 28.58 40.27
CA ASP A 7 48.14 27.38 39.44
C ASP A 7 46.68 27.09 39.03
N SER A 8 46.49 26.78 37.75
CA SER A 8 45.19 26.45 37.17
C SER A 8 45.23 25.06 36.54
N THR A 9 44.30 24.21 36.96
CA THR A 9 44.02 22.94 36.30
C THR A 9 42.70 23.03 35.54
N GLN A 10 42.72 22.63 34.27
CA GLN A 10 41.52 22.37 33.49
C GLN A 10 41.11 20.91 33.71
N GLY A 11 40.07 20.70 34.53
CA GLY A 11 39.38 19.43 34.57
C GLY A 11 38.51 19.33 33.32
N GLN A 12 38.80 18.38 32.44
CA GLN A 12 37.90 18.03 31.34
C GLN A 12 36.90 16.99 31.86
N VAL A 13 35.60 17.32 31.82
CA VAL A 13 34.54 16.32 31.98
C VAL A 13 34.21 15.84 30.56
N VAL A 14 34.53 14.59 30.26
CA VAL A 14 34.09 13.94 29.03
C VAL A 14 32.76 13.24 29.34
N ILE A 15 31.67 13.72 28.73
CA ILE A 15 30.38 13.03 28.75
C ILE A 15 30.27 12.32 27.41
N THR A 16 30.18 11.00 27.44
CA THR A 16 29.84 10.19 26.28
C THR A 16 28.37 9.80 26.42
N VAL A 17 27.56 10.22 25.46
CA VAL A 17 26.20 9.71 25.27
C VAL A 17 26.30 8.74 24.09
N THR A 18 25.86 7.51 24.30
CA THR A 18 25.75 6.50 23.25
C THR A 18 24.29 6.40 22.88
N ASP A 19 24.04 6.35 21.59
CA ASP A 19 22.70 6.22 21.05
C ASP A 19 22.06 4.89 21.42
N GLY A 20 20.73 4.87 21.36
CA GLY A 20 19.91 3.67 21.44
C GLY A 20 20.21 2.68 20.31
N ALA A 21 19.54 1.54 20.35
CA ALA A 21 19.48 0.65 19.19
C ALA A 21 18.20 0.97 18.41
N ASP A 22 18.31 1.04 17.09
CA ASP A 22 17.21 1.25 16.15
C ASP A 22 16.17 0.12 16.25
N ALA A 23 14.95 0.38 15.81
CA ALA A 23 13.91 -0.64 15.71
C ALA A 23 14.23 -1.63 14.56
N GLY A 24 14.00 -2.93 14.79
CA GLY A 24 14.47 -3.96 13.87
C GLY A 24 13.71 -4.06 12.54
N GLY A 25 12.40 -3.81 12.57
CA GLY A 25 11.50 -3.98 11.44
C GLY A 25 11.34 -5.44 10.97
N ASN A 26 11.08 -5.64 9.66
CA ASN A 26 10.75 -6.92 9.00
C ASN A 26 9.37 -7.51 9.33
N GLU A 27 8.46 -6.76 9.95
CA GLU A 27 7.12 -7.25 10.17
C GLU A 27 6.37 -7.41 8.85
N HIS A 28 5.52 -8.43 8.78
CA HIS A 28 4.81 -8.81 7.56
C HIS A 28 3.31 -8.78 7.77
N GLY A 29 2.58 -8.25 6.79
CA GLY A 29 1.12 -8.31 6.73
C GLY A 29 0.64 -8.74 5.36
N ASP A 30 -0.55 -9.33 5.31
CA ASP A 30 -1.17 -9.76 4.06
C ASP A 30 -2.55 -9.13 3.91
N ILE A 31 -2.88 -8.70 2.70
CA ILE A 31 -4.23 -8.29 2.30
C ILE A 31 -4.62 -9.13 1.08
N THR A 32 -5.83 -9.69 1.08
CA THR A 32 -6.41 -10.29 -0.12
C THR A 32 -7.76 -9.67 -0.40
N ILE A 33 -7.92 -9.13 -1.60
CA ILE A 33 -9.20 -8.67 -2.14
C ILE A 33 -9.53 -9.41 -3.42
N THR A 34 -10.81 -9.47 -3.76
CA THR A 34 -11.30 -9.95 -5.05
C THR A 34 -11.89 -8.78 -5.80
N GLU A 35 -11.56 -8.66 -7.08
CA GLU A 35 -12.12 -7.63 -7.95
C GLU A 35 -13.65 -7.67 -7.99
N GLY A 36 -14.25 -6.48 -8.15
CA GLY A 36 -15.69 -6.32 -8.19
C GLY A 36 -16.28 -6.66 -9.57
N ASP A 37 -17.58 -6.98 -9.59
CA ASP A 37 -18.37 -7.06 -10.82
C ASP A 37 -18.68 -5.64 -11.33
N LEU A 38 -18.59 -5.44 -12.64
CA LEU A 38 -18.96 -4.20 -13.32
C LEU A 38 -20.48 -3.98 -13.35
N THR A 39 -21.25 -5.05 -13.31
CA THR A 39 -22.72 -5.08 -13.38
C THR A 39 -23.30 -6.05 -12.33
N PRO A 40 -23.07 -5.80 -11.03
CA PRO A 40 -23.41 -6.74 -9.98
C PRO A 40 -24.91 -7.02 -9.93
N GLN A 41 -25.26 -8.30 -9.96
CA GLN A 41 -26.59 -8.82 -9.66
C GLN A 41 -26.83 -8.88 -8.14
N ALA A 42 -28.03 -9.30 -7.75
CA ALA A 42 -28.40 -9.43 -6.35
C ALA A 42 -27.51 -10.46 -5.62
N GLY A 43 -26.60 -9.99 -4.78
CA GLY A 43 -25.67 -10.82 -4.01
C GLY A 43 -24.22 -10.80 -4.52
N GLU A 44 -23.95 -10.11 -5.64
CA GLU A 44 -22.59 -9.90 -6.16
C GLU A 44 -22.00 -8.59 -5.63
N GLN A 45 -20.68 -8.57 -5.47
CA GLN A 45 -19.94 -7.39 -5.02
C GLN A 45 -19.47 -6.59 -6.24
N GLY A 46 -19.89 -5.32 -6.33
CA GLY A 46 -19.34 -4.38 -7.31
C GLY A 46 -18.18 -3.57 -6.75
N TYR A 47 -17.75 -2.57 -7.54
CA TYR A 47 -16.79 -1.57 -7.07
C TYR A 47 -17.46 -0.49 -6.19
N PRO A 48 -16.75 0.05 -5.20
CA PRO A 48 -15.37 -0.27 -4.83
C PRO A 48 -15.25 -1.57 -4.01
N VAL A 49 -14.09 -2.21 -4.10
CA VAL A 49 -13.68 -3.30 -3.20
C VAL A 49 -12.53 -2.82 -2.31
N SER A 50 -12.44 -3.32 -1.08
CA SER A 50 -11.43 -2.88 -0.13
C SER A 50 -11.00 -3.98 0.82
N GLY A 51 -9.78 -3.82 1.34
CA GLY A 51 -9.17 -4.72 2.31
C GLY A 51 -8.20 -3.95 3.19
N ASN A 52 -7.93 -4.46 4.38
CA ASN A 52 -6.93 -3.89 5.27
C ASN A 52 -6.26 -4.97 6.12
N THR A 53 -5.08 -4.63 6.62
CA THR A 53 -4.37 -5.39 7.64
C THR A 53 -3.67 -4.42 8.58
N THR A 54 -3.38 -4.88 9.79
CA THR A 54 -2.62 -4.11 10.76
C THR A 54 -1.39 -4.91 11.17
N ILE A 55 -0.22 -4.31 11.01
CA ILE A 55 1.06 -4.83 11.50
C ILE A 55 1.47 -4.03 12.75
N VAL A 56 2.09 -4.71 13.71
CA VAL A 56 2.64 -4.08 14.91
C VAL A 56 4.14 -3.98 14.71
N ILE A 57 4.69 -2.76 14.66
CA ILE A 57 6.13 -2.55 14.53
C ILE A 57 6.71 -2.30 15.92
N GLU A 58 7.58 -3.21 16.38
CA GLU A 58 8.17 -3.15 17.71
C GLU A 58 9.26 -2.07 17.78
N ALA A 59 9.20 -1.22 18.80
CA ALA A 59 10.20 -0.19 19.02
C ALA A 59 11.55 -0.77 19.48
N GLY A 60 12.63 -0.07 19.14
CA GLY A 60 13.97 -0.35 19.63
C GLY A 60 14.20 0.22 21.02
N ALA A 61 15.27 0.99 21.18
CA ALA A 61 15.51 1.75 22.41
C ALA A 61 14.54 2.94 22.55
N ASP A 62 14.25 3.59 21.43
CA ASP A 62 13.45 4.80 21.35
C ASP A 62 12.06 4.54 20.80
N ARG A 63 11.12 5.38 21.22
CA ARG A 63 9.71 5.24 20.85
C ARG A 63 9.53 5.58 19.37
N LEU A 64 8.79 4.75 18.65
CA LEU A 64 8.40 5.03 17.27
C LEU A 64 7.39 6.19 17.20
N ASP A 65 7.54 7.06 16.20
CA ASP A 65 6.63 8.17 15.91
C ASP A 65 5.59 7.74 14.85
N PRO A 66 4.30 7.56 15.22
CA PRO A 66 3.26 7.16 14.27
C PRO A 66 3.09 8.16 13.12
N THR A 67 3.48 9.43 13.29
CA THR A 67 3.37 10.46 12.24
C THR A 67 4.48 10.39 11.20
N LYS A 68 5.46 9.50 11.40
CA LYS A 68 6.62 9.29 10.53
C LYS A 68 6.57 7.97 9.76
N VAL A 69 5.42 7.29 9.78
CA VAL A 69 5.19 6.11 8.96
C VAL A 69 5.04 6.51 7.50
N THR A 70 5.73 5.78 6.63
CA THR A 70 5.74 6.04 5.19
C THR A 70 6.06 4.77 4.41
N ILE A 71 5.74 4.75 3.11
CA ILE A 71 6.37 3.80 2.19
C ILE A 71 7.87 4.06 2.16
N ASP A 72 8.69 3.00 2.14
CA ASP A 72 10.15 3.06 2.09
C ASP A 72 10.61 4.00 0.95
N PRO A 73 11.21 5.16 1.28
CA PRO A 73 11.62 6.13 0.27
C PRO A 73 12.65 5.58 -0.73
N THR A 74 13.41 4.55 -0.35
CA THR A 74 14.42 3.93 -1.20
C THR A 74 13.81 3.04 -2.28
N GLN A 75 12.62 2.48 -2.02
CA GLN A 75 11.90 1.57 -2.91
C GLN A 75 10.72 2.24 -3.62
N LEU A 76 10.23 3.38 -3.12
CA LEU A 76 9.05 4.07 -3.64
C LEU A 76 9.09 4.35 -5.14
N THR A 77 10.24 4.76 -5.69
CA THR A 77 10.35 5.04 -7.12
C THR A 77 10.20 3.78 -7.96
N GLN A 78 10.75 2.65 -7.49
CA GLN A 78 10.63 1.37 -8.16
C GLN A 78 9.18 0.87 -8.09
N LEU A 79 8.55 0.92 -6.91
CA LEU A 79 7.15 0.56 -6.72
C LEU A 79 6.23 1.32 -7.68
N ILE A 80 6.37 2.65 -7.75
CA ILE A 80 5.57 3.48 -8.68
C ILE A 80 5.85 3.09 -10.14
N SER A 81 7.12 2.90 -10.52
CA SER A 81 7.48 2.54 -11.89
C SER A 81 6.89 1.19 -12.30
N GLU A 82 6.91 0.20 -11.42
CA GLU A 82 6.35 -1.12 -11.68
C GLU A 82 4.82 -1.04 -11.78
N LEU A 83 4.15 -0.39 -10.82
CA LEU A 83 2.70 -0.14 -10.86
C LEU A 83 2.25 0.54 -12.17
N GLU A 84 2.97 1.55 -12.64
CA GLU A 84 2.65 2.26 -13.89
C GLU A 84 2.95 1.43 -15.15
N SER A 85 3.89 0.48 -15.08
CA SER A 85 4.28 -0.34 -16.22
C SER A 85 3.48 -1.64 -16.35
N GLU A 86 3.00 -2.17 -15.23
CA GLU A 86 2.38 -3.48 -15.15
C GLU A 86 0.86 -3.42 -14.98
N LEU A 87 0.33 -2.30 -14.48
CA LEU A 87 -1.10 -2.14 -14.27
C LEU A 87 -1.73 -1.16 -15.26
N THR A 88 -2.91 -1.54 -15.73
CA THR A 88 -3.82 -0.69 -16.49
C THR A 88 -5.22 -0.82 -15.91
N THR A 89 -6.14 0.04 -16.31
CA THR A 89 -7.56 -0.19 -16.01
C THR A 89 -8.07 -1.40 -16.81
N GLY A 90 -9.24 -1.93 -16.45
CA GLY A 90 -9.88 -3.03 -17.20
C GLY A 90 -10.15 -2.72 -18.68
N ASP A 91 -10.25 -1.43 -19.06
CA ASP A 91 -10.35 -0.97 -20.44
C ASP A 91 -9.00 -0.60 -21.09
N ASN A 92 -7.89 -0.99 -20.46
CA ASN A 92 -6.49 -0.80 -20.89
C ASN A 92 -6.04 0.66 -20.96
N GLN A 93 -6.54 1.52 -20.08
CA GLN A 93 -6.01 2.87 -19.91
C GLN A 93 -4.81 2.84 -18.96
N ALA A 94 -3.82 3.69 -19.25
CA ALA A 94 -2.69 3.89 -18.35
C ALA A 94 -3.14 4.52 -17.04
N ILE A 95 -2.52 4.09 -15.94
CA ILE A 95 -2.72 4.62 -14.60
C ILE A 95 -1.45 5.36 -14.20
N SER A 96 -1.57 6.59 -13.72
CA SER A 96 -0.47 7.35 -13.13
C SER A 96 -0.54 7.23 -11.61
N PHE A 97 0.59 6.88 -10.99
CA PHE A 97 0.66 6.69 -9.55
C PHE A 97 1.43 7.82 -8.89
N SER A 98 0.94 8.25 -7.73
CA SER A 98 1.61 9.27 -6.93
C SER A 98 1.45 8.98 -5.44
N TYR A 99 2.51 9.23 -4.67
CA TYR A 99 2.52 9.06 -3.23
C TYR A 99 2.62 10.40 -2.52
N ASP A 100 1.73 10.64 -1.57
CA ASP A 100 1.79 11.78 -0.66
C ASP A 100 2.15 11.31 0.74
N SER A 101 3.41 11.54 1.14
CA SER A 101 3.92 11.21 2.47
C SER A 101 3.29 12.01 3.61
N THR A 102 2.58 13.10 3.31
CA THR A 102 1.84 13.86 4.34
C THR A 102 0.56 13.15 4.73
N THR A 103 -0.09 12.50 3.78
CA THR A 103 -1.37 11.79 4.00
C THR A 103 -1.20 10.28 4.07
N GLY A 104 -0.02 9.75 3.76
CA GLY A 104 0.26 8.32 3.73
C GLY A 104 -0.45 7.60 2.59
N LYS A 105 -0.76 8.28 1.48
CA LYS A 105 -1.58 7.72 0.39
C LYS A 105 -0.81 7.58 -0.91
N LEU A 106 -0.82 6.36 -1.45
CA LEU A 106 -0.41 6.03 -2.81
C LEU A 106 -1.68 5.90 -3.66
N VAL A 107 -1.86 6.80 -4.63
CA VAL A 107 -3.09 6.90 -5.44
C VAL A 107 -2.76 6.69 -6.91
N GLY A 108 -3.47 5.76 -7.54
CA GLY A 108 -3.48 5.55 -8.99
C GLY A 108 -4.69 6.23 -9.63
N VAL A 109 -4.44 7.08 -10.64
CA VAL A 109 -5.48 7.82 -11.38
C VAL A 109 -5.34 7.67 -12.89
N THR A 110 -6.45 7.71 -13.61
CA THR A 110 -6.44 7.80 -15.09
C THR A 110 -6.03 9.20 -15.57
N ALA A 111 -5.77 9.34 -16.86
CA ALA A 111 -5.48 10.64 -17.49
C ALA A 111 -6.62 11.67 -17.34
N ASP A 112 -7.86 11.20 -17.18
CA ASP A 112 -9.04 12.04 -16.94
C ASP A 112 -9.21 12.42 -15.46
N GLY A 113 -8.30 11.96 -14.59
CA GLY A 113 -8.31 12.24 -13.15
C GLY A 113 -9.26 11.36 -12.35
N GLU A 114 -9.71 10.23 -12.90
CA GLU A 114 -10.52 9.28 -12.17
C GLU A 114 -9.65 8.38 -11.29
N GLN A 115 -10.02 8.20 -10.02
CA GLN A 115 -9.33 7.30 -9.11
C GLN A 115 -9.60 5.84 -9.50
N VAL A 116 -8.55 5.03 -9.49
CA VAL A 116 -8.60 3.59 -9.83
C VAL A 116 -8.30 2.74 -8.60
N VAL A 117 -7.22 3.09 -7.90
CA VAL A 117 -6.77 2.36 -6.70
C VAL A 117 -6.13 3.34 -5.73
N THR A 118 -6.29 3.09 -4.44
CA THR A 118 -5.64 3.82 -3.36
C THR A 118 -5.13 2.84 -2.31
N VAL A 119 -3.84 2.94 -2.00
CA VAL A 119 -3.24 2.32 -0.81
C VAL A 119 -2.98 3.41 0.21
N SER A 120 -3.37 3.19 1.46
CA SER A 120 -3.22 4.16 2.55
C SER A 120 -2.60 3.52 3.78
N LEU A 121 -1.69 4.26 4.40
CA LEU A 121 -1.02 3.92 5.65
C LEU A 121 -1.57 4.83 6.75
N ASP A 122 -2.11 4.24 7.81
CA ASP A 122 -2.52 4.96 9.03
C ASP A 122 -1.83 4.30 10.22
N ALA A 123 -1.26 5.09 11.12
CA ALA A 123 -0.52 4.56 12.25
C ALA A 123 -0.94 5.22 13.55
N VAL A 124 -1.06 4.38 14.59
CA VAL A 124 -1.36 4.82 15.96
C VAL A 124 -0.33 4.27 16.91
N GLN A 125 -0.15 4.95 18.05
CA GLN A 125 0.69 4.40 19.09
C GLN A 125 0.02 3.15 19.68
N ALA A 126 0.79 2.07 19.79
CA ALA A 126 0.36 0.86 20.47
C ALA A 126 0.11 1.13 21.97
N ALA A 127 -0.61 0.21 22.61
CA ALA A 127 -1.03 0.34 24.00
C ALA A 127 0.13 0.43 25.01
N ASN A 128 1.33 -0.07 24.67
CA ASN A 128 2.51 0.05 25.51
C ASN A 128 3.16 1.44 25.47
N GLY A 129 2.74 2.30 24.53
CA GLY A 129 3.23 3.66 24.38
C GLY A 129 4.58 3.79 23.66
N HIS A 130 5.15 2.69 23.15
CA HIS A 130 6.46 2.67 22.48
C HIS A 130 6.35 2.20 21.02
N ASP A 131 5.62 1.11 20.79
CA ASP A 131 5.43 0.52 19.46
C ASP A 131 4.35 1.27 18.68
N ILE A 132 4.23 0.98 17.39
CA ILE A 132 3.16 1.51 16.54
C ILE A 132 2.35 0.38 15.89
N ASP A 133 1.05 0.59 15.81
CA ASP A 133 0.15 -0.24 15.03
C ASP A 133 -0.07 0.46 13.68
N VAL A 134 0.46 -0.11 12.60
CA VAL A 134 0.33 0.41 11.23
C VAL A 134 -0.75 -0.35 10.50
N THR A 135 -1.83 0.34 10.15
CA THR A 135 -2.91 -0.19 9.33
C THR A 135 -2.70 0.21 7.88
N VAL A 136 -2.56 -0.79 7.02
CA VAL A 136 -2.55 -0.62 5.57
C VAL A 136 -3.94 -0.93 5.05
N THR A 137 -4.49 -0.03 4.24
CA THR A 137 -5.79 -0.20 3.58
C THR A 137 -5.65 0.00 2.09
N ILE A 138 -6.16 -0.95 1.30
CA ILE A 138 -6.37 -0.79 -0.13
C ILE A 138 -7.85 -0.57 -0.42
N VAL A 139 -8.11 0.35 -1.34
CA VAL A 139 -9.42 0.55 -1.97
C VAL A 139 -9.20 0.52 -3.48
N GLN A 140 -9.95 -0.33 -4.17
CA GLN A 140 -9.95 -0.41 -5.62
C GLN A 140 -11.34 0.04 -6.12
N ASP A 141 -11.37 1.10 -6.91
CA ASP A 141 -12.58 1.77 -7.40
C ASP A 141 -12.96 1.33 -8.82
N LYS A 142 -12.02 0.77 -9.58
CA LYS A 142 -12.20 0.31 -10.97
C LYS A 142 -11.45 -0.99 -11.21
N PRO A 143 -11.89 -1.81 -12.19
CA PRO A 143 -11.15 -3.01 -12.56
C PRO A 143 -9.74 -2.66 -13.00
N LEU A 144 -8.82 -3.55 -12.66
CA LEU A 144 -7.44 -3.53 -13.08
C LEU A 144 -7.25 -4.61 -14.14
N ASN A 145 -6.33 -4.34 -15.04
CA ASN A 145 -5.75 -5.35 -15.91
C ASN A 145 -4.23 -5.31 -15.70
N HIS A 146 -3.58 -6.45 -15.90
CA HIS A 146 -2.16 -6.58 -15.63
C HIS A 146 -1.43 -7.17 -16.83
N THR A 147 -0.14 -6.89 -16.92
CA THR A 147 0.76 -7.55 -17.86
C THR A 147 1.82 -8.30 -17.09
N ASP A 148 1.88 -9.61 -17.26
CA ASP A 148 3.00 -10.42 -16.76
C ASP A 148 4.27 -9.96 -17.51
N SER A 149 5.11 -9.20 -16.80
CA SER A 149 6.38 -8.72 -17.32
C SER A 149 7.46 -9.82 -17.28
N GLY A 150 7.21 -10.90 -16.53
CA GLY A 150 8.18 -11.96 -16.23
C GLY A 150 9.39 -11.48 -15.43
N VAL A 151 9.29 -10.30 -14.79
CA VAL A 151 10.34 -9.70 -13.97
C VAL A 151 9.85 -9.70 -12.53
N ASP A 152 10.50 -10.47 -11.66
CA ASP A 152 10.24 -10.42 -10.24
C ASP A 152 10.54 -9.00 -9.71
N GLY A 153 9.57 -8.39 -9.04
CA GLY A 153 9.63 -7.02 -8.50
C GLY A 153 8.76 -6.86 -7.25
N LEU A 154 8.41 -5.62 -6.94
CA LEU A 154 7.41 -5.24 -5.95
C LEU A 154 5.98 -5.36 -6.49
N VAL A 155 5.81 -5.44 -7.80
CA VAL A 155 4.55 -5.81 -8.44
C VAL A 155 4.80 -7.07 -9.26
N ASP A 156 3.89 -8.03 -9.12
CA ASP A 156 3.91 -9.26 -9.91
C ASP A 156 2.48 -9.65 -10.29
N SER A 157 2.32 -10.38 -11.39
CA SER A 157 1.06 -11.02 -11.70
C SER A 157 1.21 -12.44 -12.21
N VAL A 158 0.62 -13.37 -11.47
CA VAL A 158 0.69 -14.81 -11.74
C VAL A 158 -0.67 -15.47 -11.55
N ASN A 159 -1.16 -16.15 -12.59
CA ASN A 159 -2.43 -16.89 -12.58
C ASN A 159 -3.63 -16.04 -12.12
N ASP A 160 -3.88 -14.92 -12.81
CA ASP A 160 -5.02 -14.02 -12.56
C ASP A 160 -5.00 -13.40 -11.15
N LYS A 161 -3.80 -13.18 -10.61
CA LYS A 161 -3.57 -12.52 -9.33
C LYS A 161 -2.47 -11.50 -9.45
N ILE A 162 -2.78 -10.27 -9.06
CA ILE A 162 -1.80 -9.20 -8.93
C ILE A 162 -1.33 -9.21 -7.47
N THR A 163 -0.02 -9.25 -7.25
CA THR A 163 0.60 -9.09 -5.93
C THR A 163 1.38 -7.79 -5.91
N ILE A 164 1.20 -6.99 -4.86
CA ILE A 164 1.88 -5.71 -4.66
C ILE A 164 2.52 -5.71 -3.27
N ASP A 165 3.84 -5.62 -3.24
CA ASP A 165 4.64 -5.49 -2.02
C ASP A 165 4.74 -4.01 -1.65
N VAL A 166 4.24 -3.67 -0.47
CA VAL A 166 4.27 -2.31 0.07
C VAL A 166 5.31 -2.26 1.19
N PRO A 167 6.56 -1.81 0.91
CA PRO A 167 7.59 -1.68 1.92
C PRO A 167 7.30 -0.46 2.80
N ILE A 168 7.32 -0.65 4.11
CA ILE A 168 6.94 0.34 5.12
C ILE A 168 8.15 0.67 5.98
N GLN A 169 8.36 1.96 6.20
CA GLN A 169 9.37 2.53 7.06
C GLN A 169 8.73 3.46 8.09
N ALA A 170 9.39 3.60 9.23
CA ALA A 170 8.99 4.49 10.31
C ALA A 170 10.24 5.09 10.95
N GLN A 171 10.07 6.21 11.64
CA GLN A 171 11.14 6.82 12.42
C GLN A 171 10.79 6.83 13.90
N ASP A 172 11.79 6.72 14.75
CA ASP A 172 11.68 6.98 16.18
C ASP A 172 11.78 8.48 16.53
N THR A 173 11.85 8.77 17.83
CA THR A 173 11.79 10.13 18.36
C THR A 173 13.03 10.99 18.10
N ASP A 174 14.18 10.40 17.84
CA ASP A 174 15.43 11.05 17.44
C ASP A 174 15.70 10.98 15.94
N GLY A 175 14.96 10.14 15.21
CA GLY A 175 14.79 10.21 13.77
C GLY A 175 15.49 9.09 13.00
N ASP A 176 15.89 8.03 13.68
CA ASP A 176 16.47 6.85 13.07
C ASP A 176 15.38 5.99 12.42
N TRP A 177 15.74 5.32 11.33
CA TRP A 177 14.83 4.47 10.56
C TRP A 177 14.80 3.06 11.14
N LEU A 178 13.85 2.24 10.70
CA LEU A 178 13.91 0.81 10.96
C LEU A 178 15.15 0.22 10.26
N ASP A 179 15.84 -0.70 10.94
CA ASP A 179 16.98 -1.46 10.39
C ASP A 179 16.60 -2.14 9.06
N ASN A 180 15.36 -2.63 8.97
CA ASN A 180 14.78 -3.21 7.76
C ASN A 180 13.34 -2.72 7.60
N ALA A 181 12.89 -2.54 6.36
CA ALA A 181 11.49 -2.20 6.12
C ALA A 181 10.56 -3.34 6.58
N ALA A 182 9.44 -2.99 7.18
CA ALA A 182 8.29 -3.90 7.26
C ALA A 182 7.65 -4.02 5.86
N ASN A 183 6.82 -5.02 5.64
CA ASN A 183 6.23 -5.25 4.33
C ASN A 183 4.75 -5.68 4.44
N VAL A 184 3.93 -5.22 3.50
CA VAL A 184 2.56 -5.70 3.35
C VAL A 184 2.33 -6.18 1.92
N ASP A 185 1.99 -7.46 1.78
CA ASP A 185 1.65 -8.09 0.51
C ASP A 185 0.16 -7.87 0.23
N ILE A 186 -0.15 -7.22 -0.88
CA ILE A 186 -1.52 -7.02 -1.33
C ILE A 186 -1.77 -7.91 -2.53
N THR A 187 -2.62 -8.93 -2.35
CA THR A 187 -3.10 -9.78 -3.42
C THR A 187 -4.47 -9.32 -3.91
N ILE A 188 -4.58 -9.00 -5.19
CA ILE A 188 -5.84 -8.72 -5.90
C ILE A 188 -6.12 -9.92 -6.80
N VAL A 189 -7.19 -10.65 -6.50
CA VAL A 189 -7.65 -11.79 -7.30
C VAL A 189 -8.68 -11.30 -8.31
N ASP A 190 -8.60 -11.78 -9.55
CA ASP A 190 -9.61 -11.50 -10.57
C ASP A 190 -11.02 -11.88 -10.09
N GLY A 191 -12.00 -11.12 -10.56
CA GLY A 191 -13.40 -11.22 -10.20
C GLY A 191 -14.06 -12.42 -10.87
N ALA A 192 -15.37 -12.57 -10.66
CA ALA A 192 -16.13 -13.54 -11.43
C ALA A 192 -16.18 -13.09 -12.91
N ASN A 193 -15.93 -14.02 -13.83
CA ASN A 193 -16.13 -13.77 -15.25
C ASN A 193 -17.59 -13.35 -15.51
N PRO A 194 -17.83 -12.35 -16.38
CA PRO A 194 -19.18 -11.96 -16.74
C PRO A 194 -20.00 -13.14 -17.27
N GLU A 195 -21.17 -13.39 -16.67
CA GLU A 195 -22.11 -14.37 -17.19
C GLU A 195 -23.12 -13.69 -18.14
N PHE A 196 -23.40 -14.32 -19.29
CA PHE A 196 -24.51 -13.91 -20.13
C PHE A 196 -25.82 -14.27 -19.43
N GLY A 197 -26.58 -13.25 -19.03
CA GLY A 197 -27.93 -13.43 -18.51
C GLY A 197 -28.82 -14.23 -19.47
N THR A 198 -29.84 -14.88 -18.93
CA THR A 198 -30.78 -15.66 -19.75
C THR A 198 -31.54 -14.72 -20.69
N ASP A 199 -31.22 -14.75 -21.99
CA ASP A 199 -32.03 -14.08 -23.00
C ASP A 199 -33.43 -14.68 -22.98
N SER A 200 -34.45 -13.84 -22.74
CA SER A 200 -35.86 -14.26 -22.77
C SER A 200 -36.31 -14.70 -24.18
N GLY A 201 -35.44 -14.52 -25.17
CA GLY A 201 -35.67 -14.83 -26.57
C GLY A 201 -36.61 -13.80 -27.19
N THR A 202 -36.42 -13.56 -28.49
CA THR A 202 -37.43 -12.87 -29.30
C THR A 202 -38.36 -13.90 -29.91
N THR A 203 -39.65 -13.85 -29.58
CA THR A 203 -40.67 -14.62 -30.30
C THR A 203 -41.07 -13.85 -31.57
N ILE A 204 -40.47 -14.18 -32.71
CA ILE A 204 -40.95 -13.71 -34.01
C ILE A 204 -42.16 -14.55 -34.40
N ASN A 205 -43.33 -13.93 -34.55
CA ASN A 205 -44.52 -14.59 -35.10
C ASN A 205 -44.64 -14.29 -36.61
N GLU A 206 -44.05 -15.13 -37.46
CA GLU A 206 -44.07 -14.96 -38.92
C GLU A 206 -45.42 -15.29 -39.60
N THR A 207 -46.47 -15.61 -38.84
CA THR A 207 -47.73 -16.13 -39.43
C THR A 207 -48.69 -15.06 -39.98
N THR A 208 -48.39 -13.77 -39.84
CA THR A 208 -49.27 -12.68 -40.33
C THR A 208 -48.61 -11.65 -41.23
N GLN A 209 -47.29 -11.74 -41.49
CA GLN A 209 -46.60 -10.77 -42.35
C GLN A 209 -46.48 -11.31 -43.78
N SER A 210 -47.57 -11.21 -44.53
CA SER A 210 -47.49 -11.21 -46.00
C SER A 210 -46.78 -9.93 -46.40
N GLY A 211 -45.49 -10.02 -46.77
CA GLY A 211 -44.77 -8.92 -47.39
C GLY A 211 -45.53 -8.44 -48.63
N THR A 212 -46.02 -7.20 -48.58
CA THR A 212 -46.54 -6.45 -49.73
C THR A 212 -45.44 -5.61 -50.34
#